data_AF-A0A6N2Z3U3-F1
#
_entry.id   AF-A0A6N2Z3U3-F1
#
_cell.length_a   1.000
_cell.length_b   1.000
_cell.length_c   1.000
_cell.angle_alpha   90.00
_cell.angle_beta   90.00
_cell.angle_gamma   90.00
#
_symmetry.space_group_name_H-M   'P 1'
#
loop_
_entity.id
_entity.type
_entity.pdbx_description
1 polymer ?
#
loop_
_entity_poly.entity_id
_entity_poly.type
_entity_poly.pdbx_seq_one_letter_code
_entity_poly.pdbx_strand_id
1 'polypeptide(L)'
;MYPVRFKAYDVVRLYKGYQHKTLLYCGYCGQTMAAVFPYMFNWRGAADLSSHYTCPHCGRGYTDDRTVGDIIANHGAIPLVVELSVKEYKHFVDFNIKYEAVMYNQNTDDLYKAIEPRFESIRFDCKYRRVLLRSKIGGRARFMETVILPGEVPAIVDKGLSNHVINRLDGLSNVRKHRKQCAEVMAELRKTVVSCLEKHTGYPVRDTYHPINTNDTRFFGKEVLGRLILKTYAPDAPVPIASTSTSRTTAMRNTWDTYLTVFRDTMQGKAYIDAVEGKLVKQPSKAKRIAIMADALNIEAIYLAEQITDNKDYQDQLITALRPYLGMELLPEFLTDYATNRSPRNVLQFLARYEGQDDGWRMVRDTAGSYRDINDKSLVWGVKIKPADMHDKLAQILAKEESKNVPLKDNSALDARIYGFDFIAPRMSHDLIDLGTALHNCVANYKKRVINGECAIVAALKDGRPVVCIEIRGDEIVQAKLVNNKGVYTSESEEVKNAVYQYMDVKGLRDTSRDLRS
;
A
#
# COMPACT_ATOMS: atom_id res chain seq x y z
N MET A 1 -20.14 -26.69 -20.90
CA MET A 1 -18.95 -26.25 -21.64
C MET A 1 -17.95 -27.40 -21.74
N TYR A 2 -17.26 -27.56 -22.87
CA TYR A 2 -16.14 -28.52 -22.97
C TYR A 2 -14.97 -28.08 -22.08
N PRO A 3 -14.27 -29.01 -21.41
CA PRO A 3 -13.10 -28.66 -20.60
C PRO A 3 -11.99 -28.01 -21.46
N VAL A 4 -11.34 -26.98 -20.92
CA VAL A 4 -10.16 -26.37 -21.53
C VAL A 4 -8.92 -27.05 -20.97
N ARG A 5 -8.17 -27.74 -21.83
CA ARG A 5 -6.94 -28.45 -21.46
C ARG A 5 -5.73 -27.85 -22.13
N PHE A 6 -4.68 -27.57 -21.36
CA PHE A 6 -3.42 -27.04 -21.87
C PHE A 6 -2.24 -27.41 -20.97
N LYS A 7 -1.02 -27.28 -21.51
CA LYS A 7 0.22 -27.42 -20.74
C LYS A 7 0.49 -26.11 -20.01
N ALA A 8 0.57 -26.11 -18.68
CA ALA A 8 0.78 -24.91 -17.90
C ALA A 8 2.24 -24.42 -17.93
N TYR A 9 3.22 -25.32 -17.91
CA TYR A 9 4.64 -24.98 -18.00
C TYR A 9 5.38 -25.86 -19.00
N ASP A 10 6.31 -25.24 -19.73
CA ASP A 10 7.16 -25.92 -20.70
C ASP A 10 8.30 -26.68 -20.02
N VAL A 11 8.77 -26.15 -18.88
CA VAL A 11 9.81 -26.74 -18.02
C VAL A 11 9.45 -26.51 -16.56
N VAL A 12 9.76 -27.49 -15.71
CA VAL A 12 9.72 -27.32 -14.24
C VAL A 12 11.15 -27.31 -13.72
N ARG A 13 11.48 -26.35 -12.84
CA ARG A 13 12.83 -26.12 -12.35
C ARG A 13 12.87 -26.11 -10.83
N LEU A 14 13.90 -26.72 -10.26
CA LEU A 14 14.31 -26.51 -8.87
C LEU A 14 15.69 -25.87 -8.86
N TYR A 15 15.73 -24.58 -8.53
CA TYR A 15 16.96 -23.82 -8.35
C TYR A 15 17.48 -23.99 -6.92
N LYS A 16 18.72 -24.45 -6.78
CA LYS A 16 19.36 -24.73 -5.47
C LYS A 16 20.43 -23.72 -5.06
N GLY A 17 20.54 -22.61 -5.77
CA GLY A 17 21.53 -21.57 -5.47
C GLY A 17 22.86 -21.75 -6.18
N TYR A 18 23.79 -20.87 -5.84
CA TYR A 18 25.12 -20.77 -6.44
C TYR A 18 25.92 -22.07 -6.21
N GLN A 19 26.57 -22.60 -7.27
CA GLN A 19 27.41 -23.81 -7.26
C GLN A 19 26.69 -25.16 -7.01
N HIS A 20 25.37 -25.16 -6.87
CA HIS A 20 24.60 -26.39 -6.76
C HIS A 20 24.00 -26.80 -8.11
N LYS A 21 23.79 -28.11 -8.30
CA LYS A 21 23.07 -28.61 -9.48
C LYS A 21 21.63 -28.09 -9.48
N THR A 22 21.23 -27.45 -10.58
CA THR A 22 19.83 -27.09 -10.86
C THR A 22 19.15 -28.31 -11.47
N LEU A 23 17.98 -28.68 -10.95
CA LEU A 23 17.17 -29.77 -11.51
C LEU A 23 16.13 -29.20 -12.47
N LEU A 24 15.96 -29.86 -13.62
CA LEU A 24 15.05 -29.46 -14.68
C LEU A 24 14.25 -30.66 -15.17
N TYR A 25 12.94 -30.52 -15.24
CA TYR A 25 12.03 -31.50 -15.84
C TYR A 25 11.49 -30.95 -17.16
N CYS A 26 11.73 -31.67 -18.26
CA CYS A 26 11.26 -31.27 -19.57
C CYS A 26 9.76 -31.60 -19.73
N GLY A 27 8.92 -30.57 -19.82
CA GLY A 27 7.48 -30.74 -19.98
C GLY A 27 7.04 -31.32 -21.33
N TYR A 28 7.97 -31.65 -22.23
CA TYR A 28 7.70 -32.22 -23.53
C TYR A 28 8.00 -33.72 -23.63
N CYS A 29 9.22 -34.13 -23.26
CA CYS A 29 9.60 -35.54 -23.28
C CYS A 29 9.49 -36.23 -21.91
N GLY A 30 9.24 -35.47 -20.84
CA GLY A 30 9.11 -35.98 -19.48
C GLY A 30 10.43 -36.39 -18.82
N GLN A 31 11.56 -36.13 -19.49
CA GLN A 31 12.87 -36.46 -18.94
C GLN A 31 13.34 -35.39 -17.95
N THR A 32 13.93 -35.86 -16.85
CA THR A 32 14.61 -35.01 -15.87
C THR A 32 16.11 -34.94 -16.15
N MET A 33 16.71 -33.79 -15.86
CA MET A 33 18.15 -33.57 -15.91
C MET A 33 18.61 -32.74 -14.72
N ALA A 34 19.89 -32.89 -14.38
CA ALA A 34 20.58 -32.07 -13.41
C ALA A 34 21.83 -31.48 -14.08
N ALA A 35 22.03 -30.17 -13.94
CA ALA A 35 23.21 -29.50 -14.50
C ALA A 35 23.66 -28.34 -13.63
N VAL A 36 24.96 -28.05 -13.67
CA VAL A 36 25.53 -26.81 -13.13
C VAL A 36 25.58 -25.81 -14.28
N PHE A 37 24.84 -24.71 -14.18
CA PHE A 37 24.79 -23.70 -15.23
C PHE A 37 25.82 -22.60 -14.98
N PRO A 38 26.44 -22.03 -16.03
CA PRO A 38 27.21 -20.79 -15.91
C PRO A 38 26.34 -19.64 -15.41
N TYR A 39 26.96 -18.61 -14.84
CA TYR A 39 26.26 -17.46 -14.27
C TYR A 39 26.58 -16.17 -15.02
N MET A 40 25.64 -15.22 -14.99
CA MET A 40 25.87 -13.84 -15.37
C MET A 40 25.47 -12.92 -14.22
N PHE A 41 26.31 -11.90 -13.95
CA PHE A 41 25.98 -10.82 -13.05
C PHE A 41 25.30 -9.69 -13.83
N ASN A 42 24.14 -9.25 -13.36
CA ASN A 42 23.47 -8.06 -13.88
C ASN A 42 23.08 -7.12 -12.72
N TRP A 43 22.52 -5.95 -13.05
CA TRP A 43 22.09 -4.94 -12.07
C TRP A 43 21.04 -5.44 -11.04
N ARG A 44 20.41 -6.60 -11.27
CA ARG A 44 19.48 -7.27 -10.36
C ARG A 44 20.10 -8.42 -9.55
N GLY A 45 21.39 -8.72 -9.74
CA GLY A 45 22.13 -9.77 -9.03
C GLY A 45 22.72 -10.86 -9.94
N ALA A 46 23.09 -12.00 -9.34
CA ALA A 46 23.57 -13.18 -10.05
C ALA A 46 22.40 -14.05 -10.55
N ALA A 47 22.38 -14.38 -11.83
CA ALA A 47 21.42 -15.32 -12.43
C ALA A 47 22.16 -16.46 -13.15
N ASP A 48 21.72 -17.71 -12.97
CA ASP A 48 22.24 -18.84 -13.74
C ASP A 48 21.62 -18.89 -15.14
N LEU A 49 22.33 -19.48 -16.10
CA LEU A 49 21.85 -19.67 -17.46
C LEU A 49 20.85 -20.85 -17.58
N SER A 50 20.23 -21.29 -16.48
CA SER A 50 19.24 -22.40 -16.52
C SER A 50 17.95 -22.03 -17.26
N SER A 51 17.73 -20.74 -17.52
CA SER A 51 16.69 -20.23 -18.41
C SER A 51 17.04 -20.33 -19.90
N HIS A 52 18.22 -20.84 -20.25
CA HIS A 52 18.73 -20.94 -21.62
C HIS A 52 19.41 -22.30 -21.83
N TYR A 53 18.63 -23.35 -22.16
CA TYR A 53 19.19 -24.70 -22.34
C TYR A 53 18.46 -25.49 -23.43
N THR A 54 19.14 -26.43 -24.08
CA THR A 54 18.49 -27.38 -24.99
C THR A 54 18.35 -28.72 -24.30
N CYS A 55 17.12 -29.27 -24.28
CA CYS A 55 16.90 -30.58 -23.66
C CYS A 55 17.70 -31.65 -24.41
N PRO A 56 18.65 -32.35 -23.75
CA PRO A 56 19.54 -33.30 -24.42
C PRO A 56 18.80 -34.55 -24.89
N HIS A 57 17.65 -34.87 -24.29
CA HIS A 57 16.87 -36.05 -24.68
C HIS A 57 16.02 -35.80 -25.95
N CYS A 58 15.42 -34.61 -26.10
CA CYS A 58 14.48 -34.36 -27.20
C CYS A 58 14.89 -33.23 -28.16
N GLY A 59 16.04 -32.60 -27.94
CA GLY A 59 16.57 -31.54 -28.79
C GLY A 59 15.79 -30.22 -28.74
N ARG A 60 14.73 -30.10 -27.93
CA ARG A 60 13.97 -28.85 -27.82
C ARG A 60 14.76 -27.80 -27.03
N GLY A 61 15.10 -26.70 -27.69
CA GLY A 61 15.69 -25.49 -27.09
C GLY A 61 14.73 -24.76 -26.15
N TYR A 62 15.28 -24.21 -25.08
CA TYR A 62 14.61 -23.37 -24.09
C TYR A 62 15.21 -21.96 -24.19
N THR A 63 14.41 -21.03 -24.70
CA THR A 63 14.74 -19.61 -24.95
C THR A 63 13.71 -18.73 -24.26
N ASP A 64 13.93 -17.41 -24.24
CA ASP A 64 13.15 -16.39 -23.52
C ASP A 64 11.60 -16.41 -23.69
N ASP A 65 11.06 -17.22 -24.61
CA ASP A 65 9.61 -17.36 -24.89
C ASP A 65 8.93 -18.54 -24.16
N ARG A 66 9.68 -19.33 -23.40
CA ARG A 66 9.18 -20.52 -22.70
C ARG A 66 8.86 -20.25 -21.24
N THR A 67 7.91 -21.03 -20.71
CA THR A 67 7.37 -20.84 -19.36
C THR A 67 8.08 -21.78 -18.37
N VAL A 68 8.63 -21.23 -17.27
CA VAL A 68 9.27 -21.99 -16.19
C VAL A 68 8.32 -22.08 -15.01
N GLY A 69 8.05 -23.30 -14.54
CA GLY A 69 7.43 -23.52 -13.24
C GLY A 69 8.50 -23.74 -12.18
N ASP A 70 8.77 -22.74 -11.35
CA ASP A 70 9.78 -22.84 -10.29
C ASP A 70 9.22 -23.51 -9.02
N ILE A 71 9.97 -24.48 -8.50
CA ILE A 71 9.77 -25.05 -7.17
C ILE A 71 10.47 -24.15 -6.16
N ILE A 72 9.68 -23.31 -5.49
CA ILE A 72 10.12 -22.42 -4.42
C ILE A 72 9.80 -23.11 -3.09
N ALA A 73 10.84 -23.42 -2.30
CA ALA A 73 10.78 -24.12 -1.00
C ALA A 73 10.33 -25.60 -1.02
N ASN A 74 10.55 -26.28 0.11
CA ASN A 74 10.32 -27.72 0.28
C ASN A 74 8.83 -28.08 0.05
N HIS A 75 8.57 -28.91 -0.98
CA HIS A 75 7.32 -29.64 -1.26
C HIS A 75 6.19 -28.94 -2.06
N GLY A 76 6.51 -28.14 -3.08
CA GLY A 76 5.49 -27.64 -4.03
C GLY A 76 5.22 -28.60 -5.20
N ALA A 77 3.94 -28.92 -5.47
CA ALA A 77 3.51 -29.57 -6.71
C ALA A 77 3.36 -28.53 -7.84
N ILE A 78 4.02 -28.73 -8.98
CA ILE A 78 3.97 -27.81 -10.12
C ILE A 78 3.06 -28.39 -11.20
N PRO A 79 2.00 -27.67 -11.63
CA PRO A 79 1.10 -28.18 -12.66
C PRO A 79 1.79 -28.29 -14.01
N LEU A 80 1.77 -29.47 -14.61
CA LEU A 80 2.31 -29.68 -15.95
C LEU A 80 1.24 -29.54 -17.02
N VAL A 81 0.16 -30.31 -16.90
CA VAL A 81 -1.01 -30.27 -17.78
C VAL A 81 -2.22 -29.97 -16.92
N VAL A 82 -2.98 -28.95 -17.29
CA VAL A 82 -4.14 -28.47 -16.56
C VAL A 82 -5.37 -28.58 -17.44
N GLU A 83 -6.47 -28.99 -16.82
CA GLU A 83 -7.80 -29.02 -17.40
C GLU A 83 -8.74 -28.22 -16.49
N LEU A 84 -9.34 -27.17 -17.06
CA LEU A 84 -10.28 -26.28 -16.40
C LEU A 84 -11.70 -26.60 -16.89
N SER A 85 -12.65 -26.71 -15.97
CA SER A 85 -14.06 -26.91 -16.32
C SER A 85 -15.01 -26.32 -15.30
N VAL A 86 -16.21 -25.94 -15.76
CA VAL A 86 -17.32 -25.49 -14.92
C VAL A 86 -18.40 -26.57 -14.94
N LYS A 87 -18.87 -26.97 -13.76
CA LYS A 87 -19.98 -27.91 -13.61
C LYS A 87 -21.10 -27.29 -12.78
N GLU A 88 -22.28 -27.15 -13.39
CA GLU A 88 -23.50 -26.73 -12.71
C GLU A 88 -24.18 -27.94 -12.07
N TYR A 89 -24.61 -27.74 -10.83
CA TYR A 89 -25.49 -28.66 -10.11
C TYR A 89 -26.71 -27.88 -9.61
N LYS A 90 -27.71 -28.60 -9.09
CA LYS A 90 -28.98 -28.01 -8.64
C LYS A 90 -28.83 -26.83 -7.68
N HIS A 91 -27.85 -26.89 -6.78
CA HIS A 91 -27.69 -25.93 -5.68
C HIS A 91 -26.32 -25.27 -5.61
N PHE A 92 -25.39 -25.70 -6.45
CA PHE A 92 -24.00 -25.25 -6.39
C PHE A 92 -23.32 -25.36 -7.75
N VAL A 93 -22.22 -24.62 -7.91
CA VAL A 93 -21.39 -24.62 -9.12
C VAL A 93 -19.96 -24.94 -8.72
N ASP A 94 -19.33 -25.89 -9.41
CA ASP A 94 -17.93 -26.25 -9.19
C ASP A 94 -17.06 -25.71 -10.32
N PHE A 95 -16.09 -24.86 -9.99
CA PHE A 95 -14.95 -24.57 -10.85
C PHE A 95 -13.86 -25.61 -10.60
N ASN A 96 -13.70 -26.55 -11.52
CA ASN A 96 -12.82 -27.69 -11.37
C ASN A 96 -11.48 -27.47 -12.08
N ILE A 97 -10.41 -27.84 -11.39
CA ILE A 97 -9.04 -27.81 -11.87
C ILE A 97 -8.46 -29.21 -11.70
N LYS A 98 -8.32 -29.93 -12.82
CA LYS A 98 -7.65 -31.23 -12.84
C LYS A 98 -6.25 -31.01 -13.40
N TYR A 99 -5.24 -31.59 -12.77
CA TYR A 99 -3.88 -31.42 -13.26
C TYR A 99 -2.97 -32.62 -13.00
N GLU A 100 -2.03 -32.81 -13.91
CA GLU A 100 -0.84 -33.64 -13.72
C GLU A 100 0.24 -32.76 -13.10
N ALA A 101 1.02 -33.27 -12.15
CA ALA A 101 2.00 -32.48 -11.42
C ALA A 101 3.41 -33.04 -11.53
N VAL A 102 4.41 -32.15 -11.51
CA VAL A 102 5.81 -32.47 -11.26
C VAL A 102 6.13 -32.13 -9.81
N MET A 103 6.88 -33.01 -9.16
CA MET A 103 7.23 -32.90 -7.75
C MET A 103 8.72 -33.16 -7.56
N TYR A 104 9.26 -32.64 -6.46
CA TYR A 104 10.63 -32.90 -6.03
C TYR A 104 10.66 -34.02 -5.00
N ASN A 105 11.49 -35.04 -5.24
CA ASN A 105 11.80 -36.07 -4.27
C ASN A 105 13.13 -35.74 -3.58
N GLN A 106 13.08 -35.40 -2.30
CA GLN A 106 14.26 -35.08 -1.51
C GLN A 106 15.20 -36.29 -1.31
N ASN A 107 14.65 -37.50 -1.24
CA ASN A 107 15.44 -38.70 -0.96
C ASN A 107 16.30 -39.11 -2.16
N THR A 108 15.75 -38.98 -3.37
CA THR A 108 16.46 -39.32 -4.62
C THR A 108 17.08 -38.10 -5.28
N ASP A 109 16.85 -36.91 -4.72
CA ASP A 109 17.27 -35.63 -5.27
C ASP A 109 16.95 -35.44 -6.76
N ASP A 110 15.68 -35.69 -7.10
CA ASP A 110 15.21 -35.70 -8.50
C ASP A 110 13.80 -35.11 -8.63
N LEU A 111 13.47 -34.63 -9.84
CA LEU A 111 12.13 -34.23 -10.22
C LEU A 111 11.41 -35.39 -10.90
N TYR A 112 10.15 -35.62 -10.54
CA TYR A 112 9.35 -36.69 -11.11
C TYR A 112 7.92 -36.25 -11.35
N LYS A 113 7.27 -36.86 -12.34
CA LYS A 113 5.83 -36.70 -12.58
C LYS A 113 5.06 -37.56 -11.60
N ALA A 114 4.10 -36.97 -10.90
CA ALA A 114 3.20 -37.70 -10.02
C ALA A 114 2.38 -38.72 -10.83
N ILE A 115 2.24 -39.93 -10.27
CA ILE A 115 1.49 -41.04 -10.89
C ILE A 115 0.00 -40.69 -11.00
N GLU A 116 -0.58 -40.22 -9.90
CA GLU A 116 -1.99 -39.88 -9.85
C GLU A 116 -2.23 -38.41 -10.20
N PRO A 117 -3.28 -38.11 -11.00
CA PRO A 117 -3.70 -36.74 -11.22
C PRO A 117 -4.26 -36.14 -9.93
N ARG A 118 -4.11 -34.83 -9.81
CA ARG A 118 -4.65 -34.03 -8.72
C ARG A 118 -5.92 -33.33 -9.17
N PHE A 119 -6.85 -33.17 -8.24
CA PHE A 119 -8.12 -32.49 -8.48
C PHE A 119 -8.30 -31.42 -7.42
N GLU A 120 -8.48 -30.18 -7.85
CA GLU A 120 -8.90 -29.07 -7.03
C GLU A 120 -10.23 -28.51 -7.55
N SER A 121 -11.04 -27.96 -6.66
CA SER A 121 -12.30 -27.34 -7.03
C SER A 121 -12.64 -26.18 -6.10
N ILE A 122 -13.15 -25.11 -6.68
CA ILE A 122 -13.78 -24.01 -5.95
C ILE A 122 -15.28 -24.16 -6.13
N ARG A 123 -15.97 -24.58 -5.07
CA ARG A 123 -17.41 -24.78 -5.04
C ARG A 123 -18.12 -23.55 -4.53
N PHE A 124 -19.04 -23.01 -5.33
CA PHE A 124 -19.96 -21.95 -4.96
C PHE A 124 -21.30 -22.58 -4.59
N ASP A 125 -21.57 -22.72 -3.29
CA ASP A 125 -22.83 -23.27 -2.77
C ASP A 125 -23.86 -22.13 -2.64
N CYS A 126 -24.66 -21.97 -3.68
CA CYS A 126 -25.62 -20.87 -3.83
C CYS A 126 -26.78 -20.97 -2.83
N LYS A 127 -27.15 -22.20 -2.43
CA LYS A 127 -28.25 -22.44 -1.49
C LYS A 127 -27.84 -22.05 -0.07
N TYR A 128 -26.66 -22.47 0.38
CA TYR A 128 -26.16 -22.21 1.73
C TYR A 128 -25.26 -20.97 1.83
N ARG A 129 -25.11 -20.22 0.73
CA ARG A 129 -24.31 -18.98 0.62
C ARG A 129 -22.89 -19.15 1.18
N ARG A 130 -22.17 -20.17 0.69
CA ARG A 130 -20.79 -20.46 1.12
C ARG A 130 -19.92 -20.91 -0.03
N VAL A 131 -18.60 -20.75 0.14
CA VAL A 131 -17.60 -21.20 -0.82
C VAL A 131 -16.67 -22.23 -0.17
N LEU A 132 -16.44 -23.34 -0.87
CA LEU A 132 -15.58 -24.43 -0.41
C LEU A 132 -14.40 -24.62 -1.36
N LEU A 133 -13.19 -24.70 -0.81
CA LEU A 133 -12.01 -25.22 -1.50
C LEU A 133 -11.97 -26.72 -1.29
N ARG A 134 -11.81 -27.46 -2.38
CA ARG A 134 -11.85 -28.92 -2.36
C ARG A 134 -10.61 -29.45 -3.04
N SER A 135 -9.94 -30.43 -2.44
CA SER A 135 -8.78 -31.08 -3.08
C SER A 135 -8.77 -32.60 -2.87
N LYS A 136 -8.22 -33.33 -3.84
CA LYS A 136 -7.90 -34.77 -3.69
C LYS A 136 -6.79 -35.19 -4.65
N ILE A 137 -6.19 -36.33 -4.34
CA ILE A 137 -5.20 -37.03 -5.17
C ILE A 137 -5.85 -38.33 -5.64
N GLY A 138 -5.81 -38.59 -6.94
CA GLY A 138 -6.41 -39.79 -7.53
C GLY A 138 -7.93 -39.70 -7.73
N GLY A 139 -8.44 -40.49 -8.67
CA GLY A 139 -9.84 -40.47 -9.07
C GLY A 139 -10.79 -41.00 -8.00
N ARG A 140 -10.34 -41.99 -7.22
CA ARG A 140 -11.15 -42.75 -6.24
C ARG A 140 -11.15 -42.14 -4.84
N ALA A 141 -10.26 -41.18 -4.56
CA ALA A 141 -10.22 -40.52 -3.27
C ALA A 141 -11.44 -39.61 -3.03
N ARG A 142 -11.77 -39.41 -1.75
CA ARG A 142 -12.73 -38.39 -1.32
C ARG A 142 -12.06 -37.01 -1.34
N PHE A 143 -12.85 -35.97 -1.58
CA PHE A 143 -12.37 -34.60 -1.45
C PHE A 143 -12.19 -34.23 0.02
N MET A 144 -11.06 -33.61 0.34
CA MET A 144 -10.92 -32.79 1.53
C MET A 144 -11.54 -31.42 1.23
N GLU A 145 -12.30 -30.88 2.17
CA GLU A 145 -13.03 -29.61 1.98
C GLU A 145 -12.63 -28.61 3.06
N THR A 146 -12.42 -27.37 2.64
CA THR A 146 -12.12 -26.24 3.52
C THR A 146 -13.06 -25.10 3.17
N VAL A 147 -13.73 -24.55 4.17
CA VAL A 147 -14.61 -23.39 3.97
C VAL A 147 -13.74 -22.15 3.81
N ILE A 148 -14.00 -21.37 2.78
CA ILE A 148 -13.46 -20.02 2.65
C ILE A 148 -14.29 -19.10 3.54
N LEU A 149 -13.69 -18.37 4.48
CA LEU A 149 -14.48 -17.42 5.28
C LEU A 149 -14.76 -16.13 4.48
N PRO A 150 -15.93 -15.48 4.64
CA PRO A 150 -16.27 -14.25 3.93
C PRO A 150 -15.25 -13.13 4.12
N GLY A 151 -14.72 -12.99 5.34
CA GLY A 151 -13.68 -12.01 5.63
C GLY A 151 -12.40 -12.29 4.86
N GLU A 152 -12.13 -13.54 4.48
CA GLU A 152 -10.93 -13.85 3.71
C GLU A 152 -11.04 -13.32 2.27
N VAL A 153 -12.19 -12.87 1.74
CA VAL A 153 -12.37 -12.50 0.31
C VAL A 153 -11.20 -11.74 -0.34
N PRO A 154 -10.64 -10.68 0.24
CA PRO A 154 -9.44 -9.97 -0.23
C PRO A 154 -8.14 -10.71 0.10
N ALA A 155 -8.06 -11.35 1.27
CA ALA A 155 -6.92 -12.19 1.66
C ALA A 155 -6.85 -13.52 0.89
N ILE A 156 -7.92 -14.02 0.29
CA ILE A 156 -7.97 -15.21 -0.57
C ILE A 156 -7.04 -15.01 -1.73
N VAL A 157 -7.03 -13.79 -2.27
CA VAL A 157 -6.32 -13.52 -3.51
C VAL A 157 -4.83 -13.20 -3.30
N ASP A 158 -4.42 -12.95 -2.05
CA ASP A 158 -3.02 -12.72 -1.68
C ASP A 158 -2.44 -13.84 -0.80
N LYS A 159 -3.26 -14.56 -0.03
CA LYS A 159 -2.86 -15.61 0.94
C LYS A 159 -3.67 -16.91 0.85
N GLY A 160 -4.99 -16.87 0.70
CA GLY A 160 -5.85 -18.07 0.80
C GLY A 160 -5.76 -19.05 -0.39
N LEU A 161 -5.56 -18.55 -1.61
CA LEU A 161 -5.29 -19.37 -2.80
C LEU A 161 -3.79 -19.65 -3.02
N SER A 162 -2.91 -19.09 -2.18
CA SER A 162 -1.44 -19.20 -2.35
C SER A 162 -0.94 -20.66 -2.36
N ASN A 163 -1.62 -21.52 -1.63
CA ASN A 163 -1.31 -22.95 -1.55
C ASN A 163 -2.03 -23.80 -2.60
N HIS A 164 -2.87 -23.19 -3.45
CA HIS A 164 -3.64 -23.86 -4.49
C HIS A 164 -2.97 -23.76 -5.86
N VAL A 165 -3.19 -24.78 -6.69
CA VAL A 165 -2.57 -24.84 -8.03
C VAL A 165 -2.94 -23.65 -8.91
N ILE A 166 -4.10 -23.04 -8.66
CA ILE A 166 -4.59 -21.89 -9.42
C ILE A 166 -3.65 -20.70 -9.34
N ASN A 167 -2.94 -20.52 -8.22
CA ASN A 167 -1.97 -19.45 -8.06
C ASN A 167 -0.69 -19.64 -8.89
N ARG A 168 -0.50 -20.83 -9.49
CA ARG A 168 0.53 -21.10 -10.48
C ARG A 168 0.07 -20.83 -11.92
N LEU A 169 -1.16 -20.40 -12.13
CA LEU A 169 -1.71 -20.07 -13.45
C LEU A 169 -1.68 -18.55 -13.67
N ASP A 170 -0.48 -17.99 -13.66
CA ASP A 170 -0.17 -16.57 -13.77
C ASP A 170 0.44 -16.21 -15.13
N GLY A 171 0.92 -14.97 -15.28
CA GLY A 171 1.60 -14.49 -16.48
C GLY A 171 2.93 -15.17 -16.81
N LEU A 172 3.51 -15.97 -15.89
CA LEU A 172 4.71 -16.78 -16.13
C LEU A 172 4.37 -18.18 -16.65
N SER A 173 3.09 -18.56 -16.64
CA SER A 173 2.59 -19.82 -17.19
C SER A 173 2.05 -19.65 -18.62
N ASN A 174 1.81 -20.77 -19.30
CA ASN A 174 1.25 -20.80 -20.65
C ASN A 174 -0.23 -20.37 -20.72
N VAL A 175 -0.86 -19.96 -19.60
CA VAL A 175 -2.20 -19.37 -19.59
C VAL A 175 -2.30 -18.19 -20.56
N ARG A 176 -1.23 -17.40 -20.71
CA ARG A 176 -1.19 -16.28 -21.67
C ARG A 176 -1.36 -16.75 -23.12
N LYS A 177 -0.76 -17.90 -23.47
CA LYS A 177 -0.90 -18.54 -24.80
C LYS A 177 -2.32 -19.08 -25.03
N HIS A 178 -3.06 -19.37 -23.95
CA HIS A 178 -4.44 -19.87 -23.96
C HIS A 178 -5.45 -18.86 -23.40
N ARG A 179 -5.14 -17.55 -23.48
CA ARG A 179 -5.94 -16.48 -22.85
C ARG A 179 -7.40 -16.52 -23.25
N LYS A 180 -7.70 -16.75 -24.54
CA LYS A 180 -9.07 -16.76 -25.05
C LYS A 180 -9.89 -17.89 -24.41
N GLN A 181 -9.38 -19.11 -24.43
CA GLN A 181 -10.06 -20.27 -23.86
C GLN A 181 -10.22 -20.13 -22.33
N CYS A 182 -9.19 -19.63 -21.66
CA CYS A 182 -9.26 -19.39 -20.22
C CYS A 182 -10.28 -18.29 -19.88
N ALA A 183 -10.38 -17.25 -20.70
CA ALA A 183 -11.37 -16.19 -20.52
C ALA A 183 -12.81 -16.68 -20.74
N GLU A 184 -13.02 -17.57 -21.71
CA GLU A 184 -14.30 -18.22 -21.94
C GLU A 184 -14.73 -19.07 -20.72
N VAL A 185 -13.80 -19.82 -20.11
CA VAL A 185 -14.10 -20.62 -18.90
C VAL A 185 -14.52 -19.74 -17.73
N MET A 186 -13.84 -18.60 -17.52
CA MET A 186 -14.19 -17.68 -16.44
C MET A 186 -15.49 -16.93 -16.71
N ALA A 187 -15.78 -16.61 -17.98
CA ALA A 187 -17.06 -16.03 -18.38
C ALA A 187 -18.22 -17.01 -18.15
N GLU A 188 -18.02 -18.28 -18.49
CA GLU A 188 -18.98 -19.35 -18.21
C GLU A 188 -19.16 -19.52 -16.70
N LEU A 189 -18.07 -19.63 -15.92
CA LEU A 189 -18.12 -19.73 -14.47
C LEU A 189 -18.97 -18.60 -13.87
N ARG A 190 -18.69 -17.36 -14.26
CA ARG A 190 -19.45 -16.19 -13.82
C ARG A 190 -20.93 -16.35 -14.13
N LYS A 191 -21.27 -16.67 -15.37
CA LYS A 191 -22.66 -16.83 -15.82
C LYS A 191 -23.39 -17.91 -15.02
N THR A 192 -22.77 -19.07 -14.86
CA THR A 192 -23.36 -20.20 -14.14
C THR A 192 -23.56 -19.91 -12.66
N VAL A 193 -22.56 -19.31 -11.99
CA VAL A 193 -22.66 -18.92 -10.56
C VAL A 193 -23.75 -17.86 -10.37
N VAL A 194 -23.78 -16.82 -11.21
CA VAL A 194 -24.81 -15.77 -11.15
C VAL A 194 -26.20 -16.36 -11.32
N SER A 195 -26.43 -17.19 -12.34
CA SER A 195 -27.73 -17.82 -12.55
C SER A 195 -28.13 -18.72 -11.37
N CYS A 196 -27.19 -19.46 -10.80
CA CYS A 196 -27.41 -20.29 -9.61
C CYS A 196 -27.77 -19.45 -8.37
N LEU A 197 -27.12 -18.30 -8.17
CA LEU A 197 -27.44 -17.37 -7.09
C LEU A 197 -28.81 -16.74 -7.29
N GLU A 198 -29.12 -16.20 -8.48
CA GLU A 198 -30.41 -15.55 -8.78
C GLU A 198 -31.61 -16.48 -8.55
N LYS A 199 -31.47 -17.77 -8.89
CA LYS A 199 -32.48 -18.80 -8.59
C LYS A 199 -32.74 -18.96 -7.09
N HIS A 200 -31.73 -18.75 -6.25
CA HIS A 200 -31.81 -18.94 -4.80
C HIS A 200 -32.06 -17.65 -4.01
N THR A 201 -31.73 -16.49 -4.57
CA THR A 201 -31.97 -15.18 -3.97
C THR A 201 -33.31 -14.60 -4.37
N GLY A 202 -33.82 -14.93 -5.56
CA GLY A 202 -35.05 -14.36 -6.11
C GLY A 202 -34.89 -12.95 -6.68
N TYR A 203 -33.66 -12.44 -6.82
CA TYR A 203 -33.37 -11.13 -7.39
C TYR A 203 -32.07 -11.13 -8.22
N PRO A 204 -31.90 -10.18 -9.16
CA PRO A 204 -30.71 -10.10 -10.02
C PRO A 204 -29.42 -9.81 -9.27
N VAL A 205 -28.32 -10.50 -9.63
CA VAL A 205 -27.00 -10.34 -9.00
C VAL A 205 -26.09 -9.51 -9.90
N ARG A 206 -25.78 -8.28 -9.49
CA ARG A 206 -25.03 -7.28 -10.27
C ARG A 206 -23.51 -7.31 -10.00
N ASP A 207 -22.75 -6.54 -10.76
CA ASP A 207 -21.31 -6.22 -10.57
C ASP A 207 -20.33 -7.39 -10.57
N THR A 208 -20.67 -8.46 -11.28
CA THR A 208 -19.88 -9.70 -11.30
C THR A 208 -18.82 -9.74 -12.41
N TYR A 209 -18.85 -8.80 -13.36
CA TYR A 209 -17.93 -8.76 -14.49
C TYR A 209 -16.59 -8.07 -14.13
N HIS A 210 -15.48 -8.71 -14.45
CA HIS A 210 -14.15 -8.09 -14.46
C HIS A 210 -13.35 -8.58 -15.68
N PRO A 211 -12.62 -7.70 -16.40
CA PRO A 211 -11.73 -8.13 -17.47
C PRO A 211 -10.58 -9.00 -16.95
N ILE A 212 -10.17 -9.99 -17.74
CA ILE A 212 -9.09 -10.91 -17.36
C ILE A 212 -7.73 -10.33 -17.78
N ASN A 213 -6.84 -10.20 -16.80
CA ASN A 213 -5.45 -9.80 -17.00
C ASN A 213 -4.54 -11.02 -16.90
N THR A 214 -3.83 -11.34 -17.99
CA THR A 214 -2.88 -12.46 -18.07
C THR A 214 -1.42 -12.01 -18.02
N ASN A 215 -1.15 -10.72 -17.85
CA ASN A 215 0.21 -10.16 -17.78
C ASN A 215 0.67 -9.95 -16.33
N ASP A 216 -0.21 -10.22 -15.37
CA ASP A 216 0.07 -10.08 -13.95
C ASP A 216 0.87 -11.29 -13.43
N THR A 217 1.70 -11.07 -12.42
CA THR A 217 2.30 -12.13 -11.59
C THR A 217 1.27 -12.88 -10.74
N ARG A 218 0.03 -12.38 -10.70
CA ARG A 218 -1.11 -13.00 -10.03
C ARG A 218 -1.88 -13.89 -11.01
N PHE A 219 -2.64 -14.86 -10.49
CA PHE A 219 -3.37 -15.79 -11.37
C PHE A 219 -4.45 -15.08 -12.22
N PHE A 220 -4.69 -15.59 -13.43
CA PHE A 220 -5.48 -14.89 -14.45
C PHE A 220 -6.94 -14.58 -14.09
N GLY A 221 -7.51 -15.33 -13.16
CA GLY A 221 -8.92 -15.24 -12.74
C GLY A 221 -9.17 -14.46 -11.45
N LYS A 222 -8.13 -13.83 -10.87
CA LYS A 222 -8.13 -13.25 -9.52
C LYS A 222 -9.35 -12.42 -9.19
N GLU A 223 -9.59 -11.40 -9.99
CA GLU A 223 -10.68 -10.45 -9.74
C GLU A 223 -12.07 -11.05 -9.97
N VAL A 224 -12.20 -11.95 -10.95
CA VAL A 224 -13.48 -12.64 -11.22
C VAL A 224 -13.83 -13.55 -10.05
N LEU A 225 -12.88 -14.36 -9.56
CA LEU A 225 -13.13 -15.22 -8.40
C LEU A 225 -13.42 -14.40 -7.15
N GLY A 226 -12.65 -13.36 -6.85
CA GLY A 226 -12.89 -12.49 -5.70
C GLY A 226 -14.32 -11.95 -5.68
N ARG A 227 -14.82 -11.48 -6.83
CA ARG A 227 -16.20 -11.01 -6.97
C ARG A 227 -17.23 -12.14 -6.83
N LEU A 228 -17.02 -13.31 -7.42
CA LEU A 228 -17.97 -14.42 -7.29
C LEU A 228 -18.04 -14.96 -5.86
N ILE A 229 -16.91 -15.02 -5.17
CA ILE A 229 -16.87 -15.44 -3.77
C ILE A 229 -17.64 -14.43 -2.91
N LEU A 230 -17.39 -13.13 -3.07
CA LEU A 230 -18.18 -12.08 -2.42
C LEU A 230 -19.68 -12.28 -2.67
N LYS A 231 -20.06 -12.37 -3.95
CA LYS A 231 -21.48 -12.41 -4.35
C LYS A 231 -22.17 -13.69 -3.90
N THR A 232 -21.41 -14.74 -3.59
CA THR A 232 -21.96 -15.94 -2.96
C THR A 232 -22.36 -15.70 -1.50
N TYR A 233 -21.61 -14.86 -0.78
CA TYR A 233 -21.93 -14.46 0.59
C TYR A 233 -22.98 -13.36 0.66
N ALA A 234 -22.79 -12.30 -0.13
CA ALA A 234 -23.63 -11.11 -0.18
C ALA A 234 -23.94 -10.75 -1.65
N PRO A 235 -25.01 -11.34 -2.24
CA PRO A 235 -25.31 -11.20 -3.67
C PRO A 235 -25.62 -9.77 -4.11
N ASP A 236 -26.18 -8.95 -3.22
CA ASP A 236 -26.53 -7.56 -3.43
C ASP A 236 -25.43 -6.57 -3.00
N ALA A 237 -24.30 -7.03 -2.44
CA ALA A 237 -23.21 -6.15 -2.02
C ALA A 237 -22.57 -5.41 -3.21
N PRO A 238 -22.26 -4.12 -3.12
CA PRO A 238 -21.59 -3.37 -4.19
C PRO A 238 -20.10 -3.74 -4.30
N VAL A 239 -19.48 -3.38 -5.42
CA VAL A 239 -18.01 -3.49 -5.64
C VAL A 239 -17.42 -2.11 -5.95
N PRO A 240 -16.16 -1.83 -5.55
CA PRO A 240 -15.29 -2.68 -4.73
C PRO A 240 -15.83 -2.80 -3.29
N ILE A 241 -15.51 -3.90 -2.61
CA ILE A 241 -15.71 -3.95 -1.15
C ILE A 241 -14.62 -3.10 -0.50
N ALA A 242 -14.92 -2.47 0.62
CA ALA A 242 -13.88 -2.09 1.57
C ALA A 242 -12.95 -3.28 1.81
N SER A 243 -11.66 -3.13 1.49
CA SER A 243 -10.70 -4.24 1.53
C SER A 243 -10.61 -4.82 2.94
N THR A 244 -11.20 -5.98 3.18
CA THR A 244 -11.04 -6.74 4.43
C THR A 244 -9.63 -7.32 4.64
N SER A 245 -8.63 -6.95 3.83
CA SER A 245 -7.22 -7.02 4.27
C SER A 245 -6.91 -6.06 5.45
N THR A 246 -7.93 -5.33 5.93
CA THR A 246 -8.09 -4.41 7.08
C THR A 246 -7.38 -4.77 8.40
N SER A 247 -6.65 -5.87 8.52
CA SER A 247 -5.91 -6.18 9.75
C SER A 247 -4.68 -5.30 10.00
N ARG A 248 -4.16 -4.57 9.00
CA ARG A 248 -2.87 -3.84 9.18
C ARG A 248 -2.84 -2.38 8.75
N THR A 249 -3.79 -1.87 7.97
CA THR A 249 -3.66 -0.50 7.41
C THR A 249 -4.92 0.37 7.49
N THR A 250 -6.10 -0.13 7.88
CA THR A 250 -7.32 0.70 7.85
C THR A 250 -7.68 1.33 9.18
N ALA A 251 -8.52 2.36 9.09
CA ALA A 251 -9.09 3.07 10.23
C ALA A 251 -10.00 2.21 11.11
N MET A 252 -10.64 1.22 10.49
CA MET A 252 -11.58 0.32 11.16
C MET A 252 -10.85 -0.88 11.80
N ARG A 253 -9.80 -0.63 12.57
CA ARG A 253 -9.13 -1.70 13.34
C ARG A 253 -10.16 -2.38 14.25
N ASN A 254 -10.10 -3.71 14.35
CA ASN A 254 -10.99 -4.52 15.19
C ASN A 254 -12.47 -4.60 14.76
N THR A 255 -12.86 -4.09 13.58
CA THR A 255 -14.23 -4.28 13.05
C THR A 255 -14.37 -5.55 12.21
N TRP A 256 -13.31 -6.36 12.12
CA TRP A 256 -13.29 -7.61 11.37
C TRP A 256 -14.43 -8.56 11.76
N ASP A 257 -14.61 -8.78 13.07
CA ASP A 257 -15.69 -9.63 13.57
C ASP A 257 -17.05 -9.04 13.22
N THR A 258 -17.18 -7.70 13.26
CA THR A 258 -18.39 -7.01 12.82
C THR A 258 -18.67 -7.25 11.33
N TYR A 259 -17.67 -7.17 10.45
CA TYR A 259 -17.81 -7.52 9.03
C TYR A 259 -18.20 -8.99 8.82
N LEU A 260 -17.59 -9.93 9.56
CA LEU A 260 -18.01 -11.33 9.52
C LEU A 260 -19.48 -11.49 9.90
N THR A 261 -19.96 -10.73 10.88
CA THR A 261 -21.38 -10.77 11.24
C THR A 261 -22.27 -10.11 10.19
N VAL A 262 -21.83 -9.08 9.45
CA VAL A 262 -22.55 -8.55 8.27
C VAL A 262 -22.77 -9.68 7.27
N PHE A 263 -21.70 -10.42 6.93
CA PHE A 263 -21.82 -11.54 6.00
C PHE A 263 -22.71 -12.66 6.52
N ARG A 264 -22.68 -12.98 7.83
CA ARG A 264 -23.62 -13.95 8.43
C ARG A 264 -25.08 -13.54 8.25
N ASP A 265 -25.41 -12.27 8.47
CA ASP A 265 -26.77 -11.76 8.25
C ASP A 265 -27.16 -11.88 6.77
N THR A 266 -26.25 -11.53 5.86
CA THR A 266 -26.51 -11.69 4.42
C THR A 266 -26.67 -13.14 4.04
N MET A 267 -25.93 -14.07 4.64
CA MET A 267 -26.08 -15.50 4.40
C MET A 267 -27.47 -16.01 4.85
N GLN A 268 -28.08 -15.37 5.83
CA GLN A 268 -29.42 -15.67 6.33
C GLN A 268 -30.54 -14.96 5.54
N GLY A 269 -30.19 -14.21 4.49
CA GLY A 269 -31.16 -13.58 3.58
C GLY A 269 -31.40 -12.09 3.84
N LYS A 270 -30.74 -11.47 4.83
CA LYS A 270 -30.80 -10.02 5.03
C LYS A 270 -30.13 -9.30 3.85
N ALA A 271 -30.67 -8.16 3.42
CA ALA A 271 -30.02 -7.32 2.42
C ALA A 271 -28.67 -6.78 2.96
N TYR A 272 -27.66 -6.69 2.10
CA TYR A 272 -26.33 -6.24 2.48
C TYR A 272 -26.35 -4.87 3.16
N ILE A 273 -27.09 -3.92 2.60
CA ILE A 273 -27.17 -2.57 3.16
C ILE A 273 -27.80 -2.55 4.56
N ASP A 274 -28.80 -3.39 4.82
CA ASP A 274 -29.47 -3.45 6.13
C ASP A 274 -28.57 -4.16 7.16
N ALA A 275 -27.74 -5.10 6.72
CA ALA A 275 -26.74 -5.75 7.56
C ALA A 275 -25.62 -4.77 7.93
N VAL A 276 -25.10 -3.99 6.97
CA VAL A 276 -24.09 -2.94 7.20
C VAL A 276 -24.64 -1.84 8.10
N GLU A 277 -25.81 -1.30 7.77
CA GLU A 277 -26.41 -0.19 8.52
C GLU A 277 -26.62 -0.55 9.99
N GLY A 278 -27.15 -1.74 10.27
CA GLY A 278 -27.40 -2.18 11.64
C GLY A 278 -26.15 -2.48 12.48
N LYS A 279 -24.94 -2.47 11.89
CA LYS A 279 -23.71 -2.95 12.57
C LYS A 279 -22.51 -2.02 12.45
N LEU A 280 -22.41 -1.26 11.36
CA LEU A 280 -21.24 -0.46 11.00
C LEU A 280 -21.55 1.03 10.86
N VAL A 281 -22.82 1.44 10.91
CA VAL A 281 -23.24 2.84 10.76
C VAL A 281 -23.98 3.27 12.04
N LYS A 282 -23.40 4.23 12.76
CA LYS A 282 -23.98 4.78 14.01
C LYS A 282 -25.22 5.62 13.72
N GLN A 283 -25.19 6.43 12.66
CA GLN A 283 -26.27 7.34 12.28
C GLN A 283 -26.76 7.08 10.85
N PRO A 284 -27.66 6.10 10.65
CA PRO A 284 -28.23 5.78 9.35
C PRO A 284 -28.89 6.97 8.64
N SER A 285 -28.71 7.04 7.32
CA SER A 285 -29.41 8.00 6.47
C SER A 285 -29.55 7.47 5.05
N LYS A 286 -30.56 7.97 4.31
CA LYS A 286 -30.74 7.61 2.89
C LYS A 286 -29.49 7.97 2.05
N ALA A 287 -28.84 9.09 2.34
CA ALA A 287 -27.62 9.51 1.66
C ALA A 287 -26.47 8.52 1.89
N LYS A 288 -26.23 8.09 3.14
CA LYS A 288 -25.22 7.08 3.48
C LYS A 288 -25.52 5.74 2.81
N ARG A 289 -26.78 5.30 2.78
CA ARG A 289 -27.19 4.09 2.07
C ARG A 289 -26.85 4.15 0.59
N ILE A 290 -27.19 5.26 -0.08
CA ILE A 290 -26.86 5.48 -1.50
C ILE A 290 -25.34 5.47 -1.71
N ALA A 291 -24.59 6.15 -0.85
CA ALA A 291 -23.14 6.21 -0.92
C ALA A 291 -22.52 4.81 -0.77
N ILE A 292 -22.91 4.05 0.25
CA ILE A 292 -22.42 2.67 0.47
C ILE A 292 -22.74 1.80 -0.74
N MET A 293 -23.96 1.86 -1.28
CA MET A 293 -24.37 1.05 -2.42
C MET A 293 -23.75 1.48 -3.76
N ALA A 294 -23.27 2.72 -3.87
CA ALA A 294 -22.48 3.15 -5.01
C ALA A 294 -21.03 2.63 -4.91
N ASP A 295 -20.46 2.61 -3.70
CA ASP A 295 -19.10 2.14 -3.42
C ASP A 295 -18.95 1.82 -1.92
N ALA A 296 -18.67 0.55 -1.59
CA ALA A 296 -18.56 0.10 -0.20
C ALA A 296 -17.36 0.68 0.55
N LEU A 297 -16.39 1.32 -0.12
CA LEU A 297 -15.35 2.10 0.56
C LEU A 297 -15.93 3.27 1.37
N ASN A 298 -17.16 3.72 1.07
CA ASN A 298 -17.85 4.70 1.90
C ASN A 298 -18.09 4.22 3.34
N ILE A 299 -18.07 2.91 3.61
CA ILE A 299 -18.27 2.40 4.97
C ILE A 299 -17.14 2.90 5.90
N GLU A 300 -15.88 2.86 5.45
CA GLU A 300 -14.75 3.35 6.24
C GLU A 300 -14.79 4.88 6.42
N ALA A 301 -15.15 5.61 5.36
CA ALA A 301 -15.31 7.05 5.41
C ALA A 301 -16.43 7.48 6.38
N ILE A 302 -17.57 6.79 6.36
CA ILE A 302 -18.71 7.01 7.27
C ILE A 302 -18.27 6.72 8.71
N TYR A 303 -17.63 5.58 8.94
CA TYR A 303 -17.15 5.20 10.26
C TYR A 303 -16.23 6.27 10.86
N LEU A 304 -15.26 6.75 10.09
CA LEU A 304 -14.36 7.83 10.50
C LEU A 304 -15.10 9.14 10.76
N ALA A 305 -16.00 9.55 9.85
CA ALA A 305 -16.77 10.78 10.00
C ALA A 305 -17.63 10.76 11.27
N GLU A 306 -18.22 9.61 11.61
CA GLU A 306 -19.03 9.42 12.82
C GLU A 306 -18.20 9.40 14.12
N GLN A 307 -16.90 9.05 14.04
CA GLN A 307 -15.96 9.20 15.15
C GLN A 307 -15.52 10.65 15.36
N ILE A 308 -15.46 11.44 14.28
CA ILE A 308 -15.04 12.85 14.30
C ILE A 308 -16.15 13.75 14.83
N THR A 309 -17.41 13.48 14.49
CA THR A 309 -18.53 14.36 14.84
C THR A 309 -19.88 13.67 14.79
N ASP A 310 -20.81 14.10 15.65
CA ASP A 310 -22.22 13.69 15.58
C ASP A 310 -23.07 14.63 14.70
N ASN A 311 -22.52 15.74 14.21
CA ASN A 311 -23.22 16.68 13.33
C ASN A 311 -23.25 16.17 11.87
N LYS A 312 -24.45 15.95 11.34
CA LYS A 312 -24.69 15.38 10.00
C LYS A 312 -24.12 16.22 8.85
N ASP A 313 -24.21 17.54 8.92
CA ASP A 313 -23.73 18.42 7.85
C ASP A 313 -22.21 18.33 7.69
N TYR A 314 -21.48 18.14 8.81
CA TYR A 314 -20.05 17.89 8.78
C TYR A 314 -19.72 16.46 8.37
N GLN A 315 -20.52 15.46 8.76
CA GLN A 315 -20.30 14.07 8.35
C GLN A 315 -20.32 13.92 6.83
N ASP A 316 -21.30 14.52 6.13
CA ASP A 316 -21.43 14.40 4.68
C ASP A 316 -20.21 15.00 3.94
N GLN A 317 -19.70 16.14 4.42
CA GLN A 317 -18.46 16.75 3.91
C GLN A 317 -17.23 15.89 4.21
N LEU A 318 -17.13 15.35 5.43
CA LEU A 318 -16.01 14.50 5.86
C LEU A 318 -15.95 13.20 5.05
N ILE A 319 -17.08 12.56 4.77
CA ILE A 319 -17.14 11.33 3.97
C ILE A 319 -16.45 11.55 2.61
N THR A 320 -16.68 12.70 1.98
CA THR A 320 -16.04 13.07 0.73
C THR A 320 -14.55 13.37 0.91
N ALA A 321 -14.21 14.24 1.88
CA ALA A 321 -12.84 14.67 2.13
C ALA A 321 -11.90 13.53 2.57
N LEU A 322 -12.42 12.49 3.21
CA LEU A 322 -11.65 11.33 3.67
C LEU A 322 -11.35 10.31 2.58
N ARG A 323 -12.07 10.33 1.44
CA ARG A 323 -11.92 9.30 0.40
C ARG A 323 -10.48 9.08 -0.09
N PRO A 324 -9.67 10.12 -0.34
CA PRO A 324 -8.30 9.95 -0.81
C PRO A 324 -7.35 9.31 0.22
N TYR A 325 -7.77 9.27 1.49
CA TYR A 325 -6.92 8.92 2.62
C TYR A 325 -7.37 7.65 3.35
N LEU A 326 -8.36 6.92 2.82
CA LEU A 326 -8.79 5.63 3.38
C LEU A 326 -7.64 4.62 3.38
N GLY A 327 -7.58 3.76 4.40
CA GLY A 327 -6.44 2.86 4.56
C GLY A 327 -5.15 3.52 5.07
N MET A 328 -5.22 4.76 5.58
CA MET A 328 -4.09 5.39 6.27
C MET A 328 -4.13 5.05 7.76
N GLU A 329 -3.15 4.25 8.19
CA GLU A 329 -3.13 3.61 9.49
C GLU A 329 -3.21 4.57 10.71
N LEU A 330 -2.56 5.73 10.62
CA LEU A 330 -2.38 6.69 11.73
C LEU A 330 -3.36 7.86 11.70
N LEU A 331 -4.09 8.01 10.60
CA LEU A 331 -5.01 9.11 10.39
C LEU A 331 -6.16 9.16 11.41
N PRO A 332 -6.80 8.04 11.80
CA PRO A 332 -7.99 8.07 12.65
C PRO A 332 -7.75 8.75 13.99
N GLU A 333 -6.70 8.33 14.71
CA GLU A 333 -6.34 8.85 16.03
C GLU A 333 -6.10 10.36 15.96
N PHE A 334 -5.28 10.79 15.00
CA PHE A 334 -4.99 12.20 14.79
C PHE A 334 -6.24 13.03 14.49
N LEU A 335 -7.12 12.58 13.58
CA LEU A 335 -8.31 13.35 13.20
C LEU A 335 -9.35 13.42 14.32
N THR A 336 -9.54 12.32 15.06
CA THR A 336 -10.44 12.31 16.23
C THR A 336 -9.93 13.29 17.29
N ASP A 337 -8.65 13.23 17.65
CA ASP A 337 -8.06 14.15 18.62
C ASP A 337 -8.12 15.60 18.14
N TYR A 338 -7.90 15.85 16.84
CA TYR A 338 -8.01 17.18 16.25
C TYR A 338 -9.44 17.72 16.35
N ALA A 339 -10.45 16.89 16.08
CA ALA A 339 -11.83 17.29 16.21
C ALA A 339 -12.20 17.60 17.67
N THR A 340 -11.77 16.74 18.61
CA THR A 340 -12.03 16.90 20.05
C THR A 340 -11.37 18.15 20.63
N ASN A 341 -10.12 18.44 20.24
CA ASN A 341 -9.38 19.58 20.78
C ASN A 341 -9.66 20.89 20.05
N ARG A 342 -10.24 20.85 18.85
CA ARG A 342 -10.53 22.04 18.03
C ARG A 342 -11.96 22.00 17.53
N SER A 343 -12.18 21.47 16.33
CA SER A 343 -13.52 21.28 15.78
C SER A 343 -13.50 20.39 14.54
N PRO A 344 -14.64 19.77 14.16
CA PRO A 344 -14.79 19.07 12.89
C PRO A 344 -14.51 19.97 11.67
N ARG A 345 -14.81 21.28 11.77
CA ARG A 345 -14.51 22.26 10.73
C ARG A 345 -13.00 22.41 10.51
N ASN A 346 -12.21 22.40 11.57
CA ASN A 346 -10.76 22.45 11.46
C ASN A 346 -10.18 21.22 10.77
N VAL A 347 -10.75 20.03 11.02
CA VAL A 347 -10.40 18.79 10.31
C VAL A 347 -10.67 18.94 8.82
N LEU A 348 -11.86 19.42 8.42
CA LEU A 348 -12.18 19.66 7.02
C LEU A 348 -11.23 20.66 6.37
N GLN A 349 -10.92 21.77 7.04
CA GLN A 349 -9.98 22.77 6.52
C GLN A 349 -8.57 22.21 6.35
N PHE A 350 -8.15 21.31 7.23
CA PHE A 350 -6.87 20.61 7.10
C PHE A 350 -6.87 19.64 5.91
N LEU A 351 -7.90 18.82 5.75
CA LEU A 351 -7.98 17.88 4.61
C LEU A 351 -8.09 18.62 3.27
N ALA A 352 -8.91 19.67 3.22
CA ALA A 352 -9.10 20.51 2.03
C ALA A 352 -7.81 21.22 1.60
N ARG A 353 -6.87 21.50 2.54
CA ARG A 353 -5.57 22.08 2.22
C ARG A 353 -4.76 21.22 1.26
N TYR A 354 -4.97 19.90 1.26
CA TYR A 354 -4.20 18.93 0.48
C TYR A 354 -5.03 18.27 -0.63
N GLU A 355 -6.29 18.65 -0.77
CA GLU A 355 -7.15 18.16 -1.85
C GLU A 355 -6.56 18.53 -3.22
N GLY A 356 -6.43 17.53 -4.10
CA GLY A 356 -5.92 17.72 -5.46
C GLY A 356 -4.41 18.00 -5.59
N GLN A 357 -3.64 17.99 -4.49
CA GLN A 357 -2.18 18.11 -4.55
C GLN A 357 -1.50 16.77 -4.77
N ASP A 358 -0.49 16.74 -5.65
CA ASP A 358 0.27 15.54 -6.01
C ASP A 358 0.91 14.86 -4.78
N ASP A 359 1.28 15.64 -3.76
CA ASP A 359 1.88 15.12 -2.53
C ASP A 359 0.95 15.18 -1.30
N GLY A 360 -0.34 15.48 -1.50
CA GLY A 360 -1.30 15.63 -0.41
C GLY A 360 -1.41 14.40 0.48
N TRP A 361 -1.41 13.19 -0.12
CA TRP A 361 -1.40 11.93 0.63
C TRP A 361 -0.18 11.80 1.56
N ARG A 362 1.00 12.17 1.05
CA ARG A 362 2.26 12.14 1.81
C ARG A 362 2.22 13.15 2.96
N MET A 363 1.77 14.37 2.70
CA MET A 363 1.69 15.44 3.71
C MET A 363 0.74 15.06 4.85
N VAL A 364 -0.44 14.51 4.54
CA VAL A 364 -1.40 14.05 5.55
C VAL A 364 -0.83 12.89 6.36
N ARG A 365 -0.18 11.92 5.70
CA ARG A 365 0.49 10.79 6.38
C ARG A 365 1.60 11.27 7.31
N ASP A 366 2.47 12.16 6.84
CA ASP A 366 3.63 12.63 7.60
C ASP A 366 3.18 13.51 8.79
N THR A 367 2.09 14.26 8.63
CA THR A 367 1.42 14.98 9.74
C THR A 367 0.91 14.00 10.80
N ALA A 368 0.17 12.96 10.41
CA ALA A 368 -0.34 11.96 11.34
C ALA A 368 0.77 11.13 12.00
N GLY A 369 1.84 10.83 11.26
CA GLY A 369 3.05 10.18 11.78
C GLY A 369 3.75 11.04 12.83
N SER A 370 3.98 12.31 12.52
CA SER A 370 4.56 13.27 13.48
C SER A 370 3.69 13.40 14.73
N TYR A 371 2.36 13.46 14.56
CA TYR A 371 1.44 13.47 15.68
C TYR A 371 1.65 12.25 16.57
N ARG A 372 1.64 11.03 16.01
CA ARG A 372 1.83 9.78 16.76
C ARG A 372 3.14 9.79 17.56
N ASP A 373 4.23 10.21 16.93
CA ASP A 373 5.58 10.10 17.49
C ASP A 373 5.87 11.14 18.58
N ILE A 374 5.06 12.21 18.68
CA ILE A 374 5.09 13.15 19.81
C ILE A 374 4.55 12.46 21.07
N ASN A 375 5.33 12.41 22.13
CA ASN A 375 4.95 11.78 23.40
C ASN A 375 4.00 12.66 24.20
N ASP A 376 4.31 13.95 24.35
CA ASP A 376 3.46 14.91 25.08
C ASP A 376 2.49 15.64 24.14
N LYS A 377 1.27 15.09 23.99
CA LYS A 377 0.21 15.70 23.17
C LYS A 377 -0.22 17.09 23.68
N SER A 378 0.08 17.45 24.93
CA SER A 378 -0.25 18.79 25.45
C SER A 378 0.56 19.88 24.75
N LEU A 379 1.74 19.56 24.21
CA LEU A 379 2.54 20.49 23.39
C LEU A 379 1.83 20.85 22.07
N VAL A 380 1.04 19.94 21.52
CA VAL A 380 0.24 20.15 20.32
C VAL A 380 -1.02 20.94 20.65
N TRP A 381 -1.79 20.44 21.60
CA TRP A 381 -3.14 20.96 21.85
C TRP A 381 -3.16 22.18 22.78
N GLY A 382 -2.07 22.46 23.51
CA GLY A 382 -1.89 23.64 24.34
C GLY A 382 -1.66 24.94 23.56
N VAL A 383 -1.40 24.87 22.25
CA VAL A 383 -1.17 26.04 21.38
C VAL A 383 -2.17 26.10 20.22
N LYS A 384 -2.60 27.31 19.85
CA LYS A 384 -3.49 27.48 18.70
C LYS A 384 -2.72 27.32 17.38
N ILE A 385 -2.92 26.19 16.71
CA ILE A 385 -2.36 25.87 15.40
C ILE A 385 -3.43 26.09 14.32
N LYS A 386 -3.10 26.86 13.27
CA LYS A 386 -3.99 27.00 12.11
C LYS A 386 -3.96 25.71 11.29
N PRO A 387 -5.07 25.30 10.63
CA PRO A 387 -5.08 24.10 9.81
C PRO A 387 -3.98 24.06 8.74
N ALA A 388 -3.68 25.21 8.13
CA ALA A 388 -2.64 25.35 7.12
C ALA A 388 -1.21 25.12 7.65
N ASP A 389 -0.98 25.33 8.95
CA ASP A 389 0.35 25.26 9.58
C ASP A 389 0.55 23.93 10.35
N MET A 390 -0.44 23.02 10.31
CA MET A 390 -0.47 21.83 11.16
C MET A 390 0.73 20.90 10.91
N HIS A 391 1.04 20.60 9.66
CA HIS A 391 2.18 19.76 9.29
C HIS A 391 3.49 20.31 9.88
N ASP A 392 3.80 21.58 9.60
CA ASP A 392 5.06 22.20 10.00
C ASP A 392 5.17 22.36 11.52
N LYS A 393 4.05 22.65 12.19
CA LYS A 393 4.02 22.77 13.66
C LYS A 393 4.23 21.43 14.36
N LEU A 394 3.65 20.35 13.86
CA LEU A 394 3.91 19.03 14.43
C LEU A 394 5.35 18.59 14.20
N ALA A 395 5.90 18.81 13.00
CA ALA A 395 7.30 18.53 12.72
C ALA A 395 8.25 19.31 13.65
N GLN A 396 7.94 20.59 13.92
CA GLN A 396 8.69 21.43 14.85
C GLN A 396 8.61 20.92 16.29
N ILE A 397 7.42 20.53 16.77
CA ILE A 397 7.24 19.99 18.12
C ILE A 397 8.01 18.68 18.28
N LEU A 398 7.88 17.75 17.34
CA LEU A 398 8.58 16.48 17.37
C LEU A 398 10.11 16.67 17.40
N ALA A 399 10.64 17.54 16.52
CA ALA A 399 12.07 17.83 16.50
C ALA A 399 12.58 18.43 17.82
N LYS A 400 11.77 19.25 18.51
CA LYS A 400 12.10 19.78 19.84
C LYS A 400 12.03 18.73 20.93
N GLU A 401 11.09 17.79 20.86
CA GLU A 401 10.96 16.72 21.85
C GLU A 401 12.09 15.68 21.72
N GLU A 402 12.44 15.29 20.49
CA GLU A 402 13.55 14.37 20.21
C GLU A 402 14.93 14.95 20.55
N SER A 403 15.04 16.29 20.61
CA SER A 403 16.30 16.97 20.85
C SER A 403 16.36 17.64 22.22
N LYS A 404 17.35 17.29 23.04
CA LYS A 404 17.63 18.03 24.28
C LYS A 404 17.93 19.50 23.95
N ASN A 405 17.19 20.42 24.58
CA ASN A 405 17.49 21.83 24.48
C ASN A 405 18.77 22.14 25.27
N VAL A 406 19.81 22.59 24.57
CA VAL A 406 21.12 22.89 25.17
C VAL A 406 21.55 24.29 24.79
N PRO A 407 22.29 25.00 25.66
CA PRO A 407 22.92 26.27 25.32
C PRO A 407 23.85 26.11 24.11
N LEU A 408 23.84 27.10 23.22
CA LEU A 408 24.79 27.21 22.12
C LEU A 408 26.00 28.04 22.57
N LYS A 409 27.09 27.99 21.79
CA LYS A 409 28.23 28.87 22.02
C LYS A 409 27.77 30.33 21.96
N ASP A 410 28.19 31.14 22.94
CA ASP A 410 27.81 32.53 22.98
C ASP A 410 28.44 33.31 21.81
N ASN A 411 27.57 33.82 20.95
CA ASN A 411 27.92 34.67 19.82
C ASN A 411 27.20 36.04 19.93
N SER A 412 26.88 36.50 21.13
CA SER A 412 26.19 37.78 21.40
C SER A 412 26.91 39.00 20.83
N ALA A 413 28.23 38.94 20.65
CA ALA A 413 29.00 39.97 19.96
C ALA A 413 28.55 40.18 18.50
N LEU A 414 27.91 39.19 17.88
CA LEU A 414 27.35 39.29 16.52
C LEU A 414 25.98 39.96 16.49
N ASP A 415 25.32 40.20 17.63
CA ASP A 415 24.02 40.85 17.66
C ASP A 415 24.14 42.33 17.24
N ALA A 416 23.18 42.81 16.46
CA ALA A 416 23.12 44.22 16.04
C ALA A 416 21.70 44.63 15.64
N ARG A 417 21.43 45.93 15.70
CA ARG A 417 20.22 46.51 15.12
C ARG A 417 20.58 47.44 13.97
N ILE A 418 20.10 47.12 12.77
CA ILE A 418 20.49 47.80 11.53
C ILE A 418 19.26 48.01 10.67
N TYR A 419 18.98 49.25 10.30
CA TYR A 419 17.85 49.63 9.44
C TYR A 419 16.50 49.02 9.85
N GLY A 420 16.25 48.90 11.16
CA GLY A 420 15.01 48.32 11.69
C GLY A 420 14.99 46.79 11.71
N PHE A 421 16.07 46.12 11.34
CA PHE A 421 16.25 44.68 11.49
C PHE A 421 17.06 44.37 12.75
N ASP A 422 16.65 43.34 13.48
CA ASP A 422 17.39 42.80 14.61
C ASP A 422 18.17 41.57 14.12
N PHE A 423 19.49 41.65 14.13
CA PHE A 423 20.39 40.53 13.87
C PHE A 423 20.71 39.87 15.20
N ILE A 424 20.26 38.63 15.39
CA ILE A 424 20.33 37.94 16.68
C ILE A 424 20.95 36.56 16.49
N ALA A 425 21.99 36.26 17.27
CA ALA A 425 22.55 34.92 17.36
C ALA A 425 21.63 34.01 18.23
N PRO A 426 21.23 32.82 17.73
CA PRO A 426 20.51 31.81 18.50
C PRO A 426 21.24 31.47 19.81
N ARG A 427 20.51 31.39 20.94
CA ARG A 427 21.09 31.15 22.27
C ARG A 427 20.97 29.69 22.68
N MET A 428 19.89 29.04 22.27
CA MET A 428 19.54 27.68 22.61
C MET A 428 19.42 26.84 21.35
N SER A 429 19.70 25.55 21.43
CA SER A 429 19.66 24.67 20.26
C SER A 429 18.26 24.58 19.62
N HIS A 430 17.20 24.79 20.41
CA HIS A 430 15.82 24.85 19.89
C HIS A 430 15.56 26.11 19.06
N ASP A 431 16.30 27.20 19.26
CA ASP A 431 16.19 28.42 18.45
C ASP A 431 16.61 28.15 16.99
N LEU A 432 17.56 27.23 16.76
CA LEU A 432 17.95 26.78 15.42
C LEU A 432 16.84 25.97 14.74
N ILE A 433 16.06 25.20 15.51
CA ILE A 433 14.88 24.50 15.00
C ILE A 433 13.82 25.52 14.58
N ASP A 434 13.55 26.51 15.44
CA ASP A 434 12.59 27.58 15.17
C ASP A 434 12.96 28.40 13.93
N LEU A 435 14.23 28.76 13.80
CA LEU A 435 14.75 29.46 12.63
C LEU A 435 14.65 28.61 11.35
N GLY A 436 14.99 27.32 11.43
CA GLY A 436 14.93 26.40 10.31
C GLY A 436 13.53 26.17 9.79
N THR A 437 12.57 25.99 10.70
CA THR A 437 11.14 25.87 10.38
C THR A 437 10.63 27.16 9.74
N ALA A 438 10.92 28.32 10.31
CA ALA A 438 10.39 29.60 9.82
C ALA A 438 10.90 29.99 8.42
N LEU A 439 12.12 29.58 8.07
CA LEU A 439 12.75 29.87 6.77
C LEU A 439 12.73 28.68 5.80
N HIS A 440 12.16 27.53 6.17
CA HIS A 440 12.21 26.28 5.40
C HIS A 440 13.65 25.94 4.93
N ASN A 441 14.60 25.97 5.86
CA ASN A 441 16.02 25.68 5.60
C ASN A 441 16.58 24.65 6.59
N CYS A 442 17.83 24.22 6.37
CA CYS A 442 18.45 23.14 7.14
C CYS A 442 19.28 23.64 8.35
N VAL A 443 19.04 24.84 8.88
CA VAL A 443 19.91 25.44 9.92
C VAL A 443 19.93 24.65 11.24
N ALA A 444 18.90 23.84 11.53
CA ALA A 444 18.88 22.95 12.68
C ALA A 444 20.05 21.93 12.68
N ASN A 445 20.52 21.52 11.50
CA ASN A 445 21.63 20.56 11.36
C ASN A 445 22.99 21.13 11.77
N TYR A 446 23.08 22.44 11.99
CA TYR A 446 24.32 23.12 12.38
C TYR A 446 24.57 23.03 13.88
N LYS A 447 23.64 22.49 14.68
CA LYS A 447 23.71 22.38 16.14
C LYS A 447 25.10 21.99 16.67
N LYS A 448 25.68 20.89 16.17
CA LYS A 448 27.01 20.42 16.62
C LYS A 448 28.12 21.42 16.29
N ARG A 449 28.11 21.99 15.08
CA ARG A 449 29.11 22.96 14.63
C ARG A 449 29.06 24.26 15.44
N VAL A 450 27.85 24.74 15.75
CA VAL A 450 27.66 25.94 16.59
C VAL A 450 28.14 25.67 18.02
N ILE A 451 27.80 24.52 18.60
CA ILE A 451 28.28 24.13 19.94
C ILE A 451 29.81 24.06 19.98
N ASN A 452 30.45 23.47 18.96
CA ASN A 452 31.90 23.38 18.86
C ASN A 452 32.57 24.72 18.49
N GLY A 453 31.79 25.73 18.10
CA GLY A 453 32.29 27.03 17.64
C GLY A 453 32.97 26.98 16.28
N GLU A 454 32.69 25.96 15.47
CA GLU A 454 33.13 25.84 14.09
C GLU A 454 32.41 26.83 13.16
N CYS A 455 31.18 27.21 13.52
CA CYS A 455 30.45 28.30 12.89
C CYS A 455 29.55 29.04 13.90
N ALA A 456 29.12 30.24 13.52
CA ALA A 456 28.05 30.98 14.17
C ALA A 456 26.86 31.10 13.22
N ILE A 457 25.65 31.13 13.78
CA ILE A 457 24.42 31.38 13.05
C ILE A 457 23.85 32.70 13.54
N VAL A 458 23.36 33.54 12.63
CA VAL A 458 22.67 34.80 12.96
C VAL A 458 21.38 34.86 12.15
N ALA A 459 20.27 35.10 12.84
CA ALA A 459 18.99 35.39 12.19
C ALA A 459 18.85 36.91 12.03
N ALA A 460 18.44 37.37 10.85
CA ALA A 460 17.95 38.74 10.66
C ALA A 460 16.42 38.73 10.82
N LEU A 461 15.90 39.51 11.75
CA LEU A 461 14.48 39.60 12.06
C LEU A 461 13.92 40.95 11.59
N LYS A 462 12.76 40.93 10.91
CA LYS A 462 11.95 42.11 10.60
C LYS A 462 10.62 41.98 11.34
N ASP A 463 10.27 42.96 12.16
CA ASP A 463 9.05 42.94 12.99
C ASP A 463 8.91 41.64 13.82
N GLY A 464 10.04 41.15 14.35
CA GLY A 464 10.11 39.92 15.14
C GLY A 464 10.00 38.62 14.33
N ARG A 465 10.00 38.67 12.98
CA ARG A 465 9.98 37.48 12.11
C ARG A 465 11.31 37.28 11.41
N PRO A 466 11.89 36.06 11.40
CA PRO A 466 13.13 35.81 10.67
C PRO A 466 12.91 35.95 9.17
N VAL A 467 13.79 36.69 8.51
CA VAL A 467 13.77 36.93 7.06
C VAL A 467 15.06 36.47 6.36
N VAL A 468 16.17 36.41 7.10
CA VAL A 468 17.46 35.90 6.62
C VAL A 468 18.11 35.02 7.69
N CYS A 469 18.78 33.95 7.27
CA CYS A 469 19.68 33.15 8.09
C CYS A 469 21.10 33.27 7.53
N ILE A 470 22.04 33.67 8.38
CA ILE A 470 23.44 33.89 8.02
C ILE A 470 24.31 32.88 8.76
N GLU A 471 25.14 32.12 8.02
CA GLU A 471 26.21 31.29 8.58
C GLU A 471 27.54 32.03 8.48
N ILE A 472 28.22 32.16 9.61
CA ILE A 472 29.52 32.83 9.74
C ILE A 472 30.57 31.81 10.18
N ARG A 473 31.75 31.82 9.56
CA ARG A 473 32.92 31.05 9.97
C ARG A 473 34.11 31.98 10.11
N GLY A 474 34.60 32.18 11.34
CA GLY A 474 35.60 33.20 11.61
C GLY A 474 35.05 34.59 11.30
N ASP A 475 35.70 35.30 10.38
CA ASP A 475 35.32 36.62 9.88
C ASP A 475 34.57 36.56 8.53
N GLU A 476 34.12 35.38 8.09
CA GLU A 476 33.53 35.19 6.77
C GLU A 476 32.04 34.81 6.84
N ILE A 477 31.20 35.49 6.08
CA ILE A 477 29.84 35.05 5.74
C ILE A 477 29.97 33.99 4.64
N VAL A 478 29.71 32.74 5.01
CA VAL A 478 29.80 31.60 4.08
C VAL A 478 28.45 31.24 3.47
N GLN A 479 27.34 31.60 4.12
CA GLN A 479 25.98 31.48 3.59
C GLN A 479 25.09 32.62 4.10
N ALA A 480 24.17 33.09 3.25
CA ALA A 480 23.14 34.07 3.62
C ALA A 480 21.82 33.74 2.91
N LYS A 481 20.92 33.04 3.59
CA LYS A 481 19.74 32.40 2.97
C LYS A 481 18.43 33.05 3.42
N LEU A 482 17.57 33.30 2.44
CA LEU A 482 16.15 33.61 2.60
C LEU A 482 15.33 32.32 2.76
N VAL A 483 14.00 32.47 2.74
CA VAL A 483 13.05 31.35 2.69
C VAL A 483 13.36 30.40 1.52
N ASN A 484 13.26 29.09 1.76
CA ASN A 484 13.53 28.03 0.77
C ASN A 484 14.97 28.03 0.21
N ASN A 485 15.96 28.35 1.03
CA ASN A 485 17.40 28.36 0.67
C ASN A 485 17.78 29.29 -0.50
N LYS A 486 16.94 30.28 -0.83
CA LYS A 486 17.26 31.30 -1.82
C LYS A 486 18.36 32.24 -1.31
N GLY A 487 19.29 32.65 -2.17
CA GLY A 487 20.31 33.64 -1.80
C GLY A 487 19.69 35.03 -1.61
N VAL A 488 20.22 35.83 -0.68
CA VAL A 488 19.78 37.22 -0.43
C VAL A 488 19.82 38.10 -1.69
N TYR A 489 20.74 37.86 -2.63
CA TYR A 489 20.78 38.57 -3.92
C TYR A 489 19.48 38.46 -4.72
N THR A 490 18.70 37.39 -4.49
CA THR A 490 17.38 37.18 -5.12
C THR A 490 16.23 37.90 -4.42
N SER A 491 16.48 38.58 -3.29
CA SER A 491 15.46 39.34 -2.57
C SER A 491 14.88 40.45 -3.46
N GLU A 492 13.56 40.56 -3.51
CA GLU A 492 12.89 41.72 -4.12
C GLU A 492 12.93 42.96 -3.21
N SER A 493 13.18 42.76 -1.91
CA SER A 493 13.32 43.85 -0.94
C SER A 493 14.76 44.35 -0.89
N GLU A 494 14.97 45.57 -1.37
CA GLU A 494 16.27 46.24 -1.30
C GLU A 494 16.66 46.59 0.14
N GLU A 495 15.67 46.84 1.01
CA GLU A 495 15.88 47.03 2.44
C GLU A 495 16.56 45.81 3.09
N VAL A 496 16.13 44.60 2.73
CA VAL A 496 16.74 43.35 3.25
C VAL A 496 18.19 43.23 2.78
N LYS A 497 18.47 43.51 1.50
CA LYS A 497 19.84 43.45 0.97
C LYS A 497 20.73 44.46 1.68
N ASN A 498 20.31 45.72 1.74
CA ASN A 498 21.05 46.80 2.37
C ASN A 498 21.30 46.54 3.86
N ALA A 499 20.32 45.97 4.56
CA ALA A 499 20.51 45.58 5.96
C ALA A 499 21.59 44.51 6.12
N VAL A 500 21.63 43.50 5.25
CA VAL A 500 22.66 42.44 5.31
C VAL A 500 24.05 42.97 4.92
N TYR A 501 24.14 43.84 3.90
CA TYR A 501 25.39 44.51 3.53
C TYR A 501 25.91 45.40 4.67
N GLN A 502 25.06 46.25 5.23
CA GLN A 502 25.45 47.10 6.35
C GLN A 502 25.80 46.27 7.59
N TYR A 503 25.14 45.13 7.82
CA TYR A 503 25.51 44.20 8.88
C TYR A 503 26.90 43.62 8.70
N MET A 504 27.22 43.18 7.48
CA MET A 504 28.55 42.71 7.12
C MET A 504 29.61 43.78 7.41
N ASP A 505 29.39 45.02 6.98
CA ASP A 505 30.32 46.12 7.19
C ASP A 505 30.50 46.47 8.69
N VAL A 506 29.40 46.59 9.44
CA VAL A 506 29.42 46.92 10.87
C VAL A 506 30.13 45.86 11.70
N LYS A 507 30.02 44.59 11.31
CA LYS A 507 30.66 43.46 12.00
C LYS A 507 32.05 43.13 11.44
N GLY A 508 32.54 43.87 10.44
CA GLY A 508 33.83 43.62 9.81
C GLY A 508 33.93 42.24 9.16
N LEU A 509 32.82 41.73 8.62
CA LEU A 509 32.74 40.41 8.00
C LEU A 509 33.05 40.50 6.50
N ARG A 510 33.55 39.41 5.93
CA ARG A 510 33.85 39.26 4.50
C ARG A 510 32.85 38.30 3.86
N ASP A 511 32.31 38.65 2.70
CA ASP A 511 31.43 37.75 1.95
C ASP A 511 32.24 36.75 1.12
N THR A 512 32.14 35.47 1.47
CA THR A 512 32.61 34.34 0.66
C THR A 512 31.45 33.49 0.15
N SER A 513 30.22 33.89 0.48
CA SER A 513 29.00 33.27 0.00
C SER A 513 28.75 33.66 -1.46
N ARG A 514 28.05 32.80 -2.21
CA ARG A 514 27.44 33.18 -3.50
C ARG A 514 26.01 33.70 -3.30
N ASP A 515 25.70 34.14 -2.09
CA ASP A 515 24.34 34.44 -1.69
C ASP A 515 24.05 35.94 -1.62
N LEU A 516 25.07 36.79 -1.60
CA LEU A 516 24.91 38.24 -1.61
C LEU A 516 25.11 38.86 -2.99
N ARG A 517 25.86 38.20 -3.87
CA ARG A 517 26.23 38.68 -5.21
C ARG A 517 25.65 37.75 -6.29
N SER A 518 25.14 38.34 -7.38
CA SER A 518 24.55 37.64 -8.53
C SER A 518 25.58 36.90 -9.38
#